data_AF-V4PI79-F1
#
_entry.id   AF-V4PI79-F1
#
_cell.length_a   1.000
_cell.length_b   1.000
_cell.length_c   1.000
_cell.angle_alpha   90.00
_cell.angle_beta   90.00
_cell.angle_gamma   90.00
#
_symmetry.space_group_name_H-M   'P 1'
#
loop_
_entity.id
_entity.type
_entity.pdbx_description
1 polymer ?
#
loop_
_entity_poly.entity_id
_entity_poly.type
_entity_poly.pdbx_seq_one_letter_code
_entity_poly.pdbx_strand_id
1 'polypeptide(L)'
;MSKERKISTAKALTAQLHATEEPIDTALAEAANLIEAYVTSRRAIRMSTIVGNDVHYNTLQAMVALSTAQRHMTAAHADLTRVQRQVGLGAVAIVMVDDKPSPKPTGVMPAHEDKVA
;
A
#
# COMPACT_ATOMS: atom_id res chain seq x y z
N MET A 1 -4.65 30.60 -2.56
CA MET A 1 -4.74 29.31 -3.31
C MET A 1 -6.19 28.83 -3.31
N SER A 2 -6.81 28.62 -4.47
CA SER A 2 -8.18 28.09 -4.57
C SER A 2 -8.29 26.66 -4.00
N LYS A 3 -9.47 26.28 -3.49
CA LYS A 3 -9.77 24.94 -2.97
C LYS A 3 -9.51 23.86 -4.02
N GLU A 4 -9.88 24.10 -5.27
CA GLU A 4 -9.64 23.19 -6.40
C GLU A 4 -8.15 22.93 -6.62
N ARG A 5 -7.32 23.98 -6.54
CA ARG A 5 -5.87 23.86 -6.68
C ARG A 5 -5.28 23.02 -5.54
N LYS A 6 -5.76 23.20 -4.31
CA LYS A 6 -5.34 22.37 -3.17
C LYS A 6 -5.71 20.90 -3.37
N ILE A 7 -6.93 20.61 -3.85
CA ILE A 7 -7.39 19.23 -4.13
C ILE A 7 -6.55 18.59 -5.24
N SER A 8 -6.29 19.32 -6.34
CA SER A 8 -5.47 18.84 -7.44
C SER A 8 -4.04 18.51 -6.98
N THR A 9 -3.42 19.39 -6.19
CA THR A 9 -2.08 19.14 -5.61
C THR A 9 -2.07 17.93 -4.68
N ALA A 10 -3.09 17.77 -3.83
CA ALA A 10 -3.19 16.61 -2.94
C ALA A 10 -3.30 15.29 -3.73
N LYS A 11 -4.12 15.26 -4.80
CA LYS A 11 -4.23 14.08 -5.68
C LYS A 11 -2.91 13.73 -6.34
N ALA A 12 -2.20 14.71 -6.87
CA ALA A 12 -0.89 14.50 -7.49
C ALA A 12 0.13 13.94 -6.49
N LEU A 13 0.11 14.41 -5.24
CA LEU A 13 1.01 13.94 -4.20
C LEU A 13 0.68 12.50 -3.77
N THR A 14 -0.60 12.14 -3.62
CA THR A 14 -1.01 10.75 -3.37
C THR A 14 -0.59 9.84 -4.51
N ALA A 15 -0.80 10.24 -5.77
CA ALA A 15 -0.36 9.46 -6.93
C ALA A 15 1.16 9.25 -6.94
N GLN A 16 1.93 10.29 -6.62
CA GLN A 16 3.39 10.18 -6.49
C GLN A 16 3.81 9.26 -5.35
N LEU A 17 3.08 9.27 -4.23
CA LEU A 17 3.35 8.36 -3.11
C LEU A 17 3.16 6.91 -3.55
N HIS A 18 2.04 6.57 -4.18
CA HIS A 18 1.80 5.21 -4.69
C HIS A 18 2.86 4.79 -5.72
N ALA A 19 3.22 5.69 -6.64
CA ALA A 19 4.27 5.43 -7.63
C ALA A 19 5.67 5.26 -7.00
N THR A 20 5.87 5.71 -5.77
CA THR A 20 7.12 5.51 -5.00
C THR A 20 7.09 4.20 -4.22
N GLU A 21 5.91 3.76 -3.78
CA GLU A 21 5.70 2.52 -3.02
C GLU A 21 5.81 1.27 -3.91
N GLU A 22 5.22 1.31 -5.11
CA GLU A 22 5.19 0.17 -6.04
C GLU A 22 6.59 -0.39 -6.41
N PRO A 23 7.62 0.43 -6.71
CA PRO A 23 8.98 -0.08 -6.94
C PRO A 23 9.60 -0.75 -5.72
N ILE A 24 9.25 -0.34 -4.49
CA ILE A 24 9.78 -0.95 -3.25
C ILE A 24 9.21 -2.36 -3.08
N ASP A 25 7.90 -2.51 -3.29
CA ASP A 25 7.23 -3.82 -3.21
C ASP A 25 7.73 -4.76 -4.29
N THR A 26 7.91 -4.24 -5.51
CA THR A 26 8.48 -4.99 -6.63
C THR A 26 9.90 -5.46 -6.30
N ALA A 27 10.76 -4.56 -5.79
CA ALA A 27 12.12 -4.92 -5.41
C ALA A 27 12.18 -5.97 -4.29
N LEU A 28 11.25 -5.92 -3.34
CA LEU A 28 11.17 -6.91 -2.26
C LEU A 28 10.78 -8.30 -2.80
N ALA A 29 9.83 -8.35 -3.74
CA ALA A 29 9.44 -9.60 -4.40
C ALA A 29 10.58 -10.20 -5.23
N GLU A 30 11.28 -9.38 -6.02
CA GLU A 30 12.43 -9.82 -6.81
C GLU A 30 13.60 -10.29 -5.94
N ALA A 31 13.86 -9.63 -4.81
CA ALA A 31 14.87 -10.09 -3.85
C ALA A 31 14.52 -11.45 -3.23
N ALA A 32 13.24 -11.70 -2.92
CA ALA A 32 12.78 -13.00 -2.45
C ALA A 32 12.96 -14.09 -3.52
N ASN A 33 12.58 -13.82 -4.77
CA ASN A 33 12.78 -14.72 -5.91
C ASN A 33 14.27 -15.04 -6.12
N LEU A 34 15.15 -14.06 -5.98
CA LEU A 34 16.59 -14.26 -6.08
C LEU A 34 17.12 -15.22 -5.00
N ILE A 35 16.66 -15.09 -3.76
CA ILE A 35 17.05 -16.02 -2.68
C ILE A 35 16.59 -17.44 -2.99
N GLU A 36 15.35 -17.61 -3.44
CA GLU A 36 14.81 -18.92 -3.81
C GLU A 36 15.63 -19.55 -4.94
N ALA A 37 15.86 -18.80 -6.02
CA ALA A 37 16.64 -19.25 -7.17
C ALA A 37 18.05 -19.65 -6.73
N TYR A 38 18.71 -18.81 -5.92
CA TYR A 38 20.06 -19.06 -5.43
C TYR A 38 20.14 -20.32 -4.55
N VAL A 39 19.21 -20.52 -3.61
CA VAL A 39 19.17 -21.72 -2.75
C VAL A 39 18.91 -22.99 -3.57
N THR A 40 18.01 -22.91 -4.55
CA THR A 40 17.68 -24.05 -5.43
C THR A 40 18.86 -24.41 -6.33
N SER A 41 19.50 -23.42 -6.96
CA SER A 41 20.72 -23.63 -7.76
C SER A 41 21.84 -24.24 -6.94
N ARG A 42 22.08 -23.75 -5.72
CA ARG A 42 23.11 -24.32 -4.81
C ARG A 42 22.89 -25.81 -4.58
N ARG A 43 21.65 -26.23 -4.32
CA ARG A 43 21.29 -27.65 -4.13
C ARG A 43 21.50 -28.46 -5.41
N ALA A 44 21.10 -27.93 -6.57
CA ALA A 44 21.21 -28.61 -7.85
C ALA A 44 22.67 -28.96 -8.21
N ILE A 45 23.62 -28.08 -7.91
CA ILE A 45 25.05 -28.30 -8.20
C ILE A 45 25.84 -28.86 -7.01
N ARG A 46 25.18 -29.26 -5.90
CA ARG A 46 25.81 -29.71 -4.65
C ARG A 46 26.87 -28.73 -4.11
N MET A 47 26.65 -27.44 -4.29
CA MET A 47 27.56 -26.40 -3.80
C MET A 47 27.44 -26.27 -2.28
N SER A 48 28.60 -26.19 -1.60
CA SER A 48 28.64 -25.94 -0.16
C SER A 48 27.98 -24.60 0.18
N THR A 49 27.25 -24.56 1.30
CA THR A 49 26.62 -23.35 1.85
C THR A 49 27.62 -22.21 2.10
N ILE A 50 28.88 -22.56 2.39
CA ILE A 50 29.96 -21.60 2.64
C ILE A 50 30.36 -20.88 1.35
N VAL A 51 30.22 -21.55 0.19
CA VAL A 51 30.58 -20.96 -1.11
C VAL A 51 29.47 -20.01 -1.56
N GLY A 52 29.81 -18.74 -1.75
CA GLY A 52 28.87 -17.70 -2.19
C GLY A 52 27.89 -17.21 -1.13
N ASN A 53 28.16 -17.48 0.16
CA ASN A 53 27.31 -17.04 1.28
C ASN A 53 27.04 -15.52 1.26
N ASP A 54 27.98 -14.73 0.74
CA ASP A 54 27.86 -13.28 0.62
C ASP A 54 26.67 -12.87 -0.25
N VAL A 55 26.32 -13.63 -1.29
CA VAL A 55 25.14 -13.33 -2.12
C VAL A 55 23.86 -13.47 -1.29
N HIS A 56 23.72 -14.59 -0.56
CA HIS A 56 22.55 -14.85 0.28
C HIS A 56 22.43 -13.80 1.40
N TYR A 57 23.54 -13.52 2.09
CA TYR A 57 23.59 -12.54 3.16
C TYR A 57 23.25 -11.13 2.66
N ASN A 58 23.89 -10.67 1.58
CA ASN A 58 23.66 -9.32 1.06
C ASN A 58 22.23 -9.14 0.53
N THR A 59 21.63 -10.17 -0.09
CA THR A 59 20.23 -10.11 -0.53
C THR A 59 19.27 -10.02 0.68
N LEU A 60 19.53 -10.77 1.76
CA LEU A 60 18.74 -10.64 2.99
C LEU A 60 18.86 -9.23 3.60
N GLN A 61 20.06 -8.66 3.62
CA GLN A 61 20.26 -7.29 4.11
C GLN A 61 19.53 -6.26 3.23
N ALA A 62 19.50 -6.45 1.91
CA ALA A 62 18.70 -5.63 1.02
C ALA A 62 17.20 -5.74 1.32
N MET A 63 16.68 -6.94 1.58
CA MET A 63 15.27 -7.14 1.98
C MET A 63 14.93 -6.43 3.29
N VAL A 64 15.84 -6.43 4.28
CA VAL A 64 15.64 -5.69 5.54
C VAL A 64 15.56 -4.18 5.29
N ALA A 65 16.43 -3.64 4.42
CA ALA A 65 16.40 -2.24 4.04
C ALA A 65 15.10 -1.87 3.30
N LEU A 66 14.65 -2.71 2.37
CA LEU A 66 13.39 -2.54 1.64
C LEU A 66 12.19 -2.59 2.59
N SER A 67 12.15 -3.54 3.54
CA SER A 67 11.09 -3.60 4.55
C SER A 67 11.07 -2.36 5.45
N THR A 68 12.25 -1.80 5.76
CA THR A 68 12.34 -0.53 6.49
C THR A 68 11.79 0.63 5.64
N ALA A 69 12.09 0.66 4.34
CA ALA A 69 11.53 1.63 3.41
C ALA A 69 10.00 1.55 3.33
N GLN A 70 9.40 0.35 3.25
CA GLN A 70 7.94 0.16 3.29
C GLN A 70 7.31 0.78 4.55
N ARG A 71 7.92 0.56 5.72
CA ARG A 71 7.45 1.15 6.98
C ARG A 71 7.49 2.68 6.94
N HIS A 72 8.54 3.26 6.36
CA HIS A 72 8.63 4.71 6.17
C HIS A 72 7.57 5.23 5.19
N MET A 73 7.24 4.51 4.12
CA MET A 73 6.16 4.86 3.21
C MET A 73 4.78 4.82 3.88
N THR A 74 4.54 3.82 4.73
CA THR A 74 3.31 3.75 5.56
C THR A 74 3.22 4.95 6.51
N ALA A 75 4.33 5.35 7.13
CA ALA A 75 4.37 6.56 7.97
C ALA A 75 4.11 7.83 7.15
N ALA A 76 4.66 7.91 5.93
CA ALA A 76 4.42 9.04 5.01
C ALA A 76 2.94 9.16 4.63
N HIS A 77 2.22 8.06 4.42
CA HIS A 77 0.76 8.06 4.22
C HIS A 77 0.01 8.72 5.40
N ALA A 78 0.39 8.36 6.64
CA ALA A 78 -0.21 8.92 7.84
C ALA A 78 0.09 10.43 7.96
N ASP A 79 1.30 10.85 7.64
CA ASP A 79 1.71 12.25 7.67
C ASP A 79 1.03 13.08 6.59
N LEU A 80 0.88 12.56 5.36
CA LEU A 80 0.10 13.23 4.32
C LEU A 80 -1.37 13.40 4.73
N THR A 81 -1.96 12.41 5.39
CA THR A 81 -3.32 12.52 5.95
C THR A 81 -3.42 13.66 6.96
N ARG A 82 -2.39 13.84 7.80
CA ARG A 82 -2.30 14.96 8.76
C ARG A 82 -2.18 16.30 8.06
N VAL A 83 -1.30 16.40 7.06
CA VAL A 83 -1.08 17.62 6.27
C VAL A 83 -2.36 18.04 5.55
N GLN A 84 -3.10 17.10 4.95
CA GLN A 84 -4.38 17.37 4.28
C GLN A 84 -5.41 18.02 5.22
N ARG A 85 -5.47 17.57 6.48
CA ARG A 85 -6.34 18.19 7.49
C ARG A 85 -5.89 19.62 7.81
N GLN A 86 -4.60 19.86 7.96
CA GLN A 86 -4.04 21.18 8.24
C GLN A 86 -4.29 22.20 7.11
N VAL A 87 -4.26 21.76 5.84
CA VAL A 87 -4.50 22.67 4.69
C VAL A 87 -5.98 22.91 4.39
N GLY A 88 -6.89 22.37 5.21
CA GLY A 88 -8.33 22.53 5.09
C GLY A 88 -8.97 21.65 4.01
N LEU A 89 -8.34 20.54 3.65
CA LEU A 89 -8.88 19.57 2.67
C LEU A 89 -9.74 18.48 3.31
N GLY A 90 -9.71 18.32 4.64
CA GLY A 90 -10.54 17.35 5.37
C GLY A 90 -10.46 15.92 4.83
N ALA A 91 -11.44 15.08 5.13
CA ALA A 91 -11.52 13.70 4.60
C ALA A 91 -11.87 13.62 3.10
N VAL A 92 -12.06 14.76 2.43
CA VAL A 92 -12.54 14.85 1.04
C VAL A 92 -11.43 14.47 0.03
N ALA A 93 -10.17 14.39 0.46
CA ALA A 93 -9.04 14.18 -0.44
C ALA A 93 -8.56 12.72 -0.60
N ILE A 94 -9.04 11.75 0.20
CA ILE A 94 -8.53 10.36 0.18
C ILE A 94 -9.52 9.33 -0.38
N VAL A 95 -10.81 9.65 -0.55
CA VAL A 95 -11.71 8.66 -1.16
C VAL A 95 -11.48 8.63 -2.66
N MET A 96 -10.52 7.82 -3.12
CA MET A 96 -10.69 7.10 -4.37
C MET A 96 -11.95 6.24 -4.18
N VAL A 97 -13.06 6.75 -4.71
CA VAL A 97 -14.32 6.02 -4.84
C VAL A 97 -14.11 5.04 -5.97
N ASP A 98 -13.61 3.85 -5.68
CA ASP A 98 -13.83 2.71 -6.57
C ASP A 98 -14.22 1.42 -5.85
N ASP A 99 -14.28 1.36 -4.51
CA ASP A 99 -14.67 0.10 -3.85
C ASP A 99 -15.38 0.25 -2.50
N LYS A 100 -16.41 1.09 -2.44
CA LYS A 100 -17.43 0.91 -1.41
C LYS A 100 -18.82 1.03 -2.04
N PRO A 101 -19.60 -0.06 -2.13
CA PRO A 101 -20.97 0.05 -2.60
C PRO A 101 -21.71 1.01 -1.67
N SER A 102 -22.42 1.96 -2.26
CA SER A 102 -23.27 2.92 -1.56
C SER A 102 -24.11 2.18 -0.51
N PRO A 103 -24.18 2.66 0.74
CA PRO A 103 -25.04 2.02 1.73
C PRO A 103 -26.47 2.09 1.19
N LYS A 104 -27.06 0.92 0.90
CA LYS A 104 -28.48 0.83 0.57
C LYS A 104 -29.26 1.44 1.74
N PRO A 105 -30.27 2.29 1.50
CA PRO A 105 -31.07 2.85 2.58
C PRO A 105 -31.77 1.70 3.31
N THR A 106 -31.36 1.45 4.55
CA THR A 106 -31.97 0.45 5.41
C THR A 106 -33.31 0.99 5.90
N GLY A 107 -34.39 0.34 5.49
CA GLY A 107 -35.69 0.40 6.18
C GLY A 107 -36.70 1.38 5.62
N VAL A 108 -37.36 1.01 4.51
CA VAL A 108 -38.79 1.32 4.38
C VAL A 108 -39.50 0.22 5.17
N MET A 109 -40.06 0.54 6.33
CA MET A 109 -40.99 -0.36 7.02
C MET A 109 -42.19 -0.63 6.11
N PRO A 110 -42.63 -1.88 5.91
CA PRO A 110 -43.94 -2.10 5.32
C PRO A 110 -45.00 -1.60 6.29
N ALA A 111 -45.95 -0.83 5.76
CA ALA A 111 -47.14 -0.39 6.48
C ALA A 111 -47.85 -1.62 7.05
N HIS A 112 -48.13 -1.59 8.35
CA HIS A 112 -49.01 -2.57 8.98
C HIS A 112 -50.40 -2.33 8.41
N GLU A 113 -50.89 -3.24 7.58
CA GLU A 113 -52.29 -3.23 7.15
C GLU A 113 -53.17 -3.50 8.38
N ASP A 114 -53.92 -2.47 8.78
CA ASP A 114 -55.06 -2.61 9.66
C ASP A 114 -56.12 -3.48 8.95
N LYS A 115 -56.25 -4.74 9.37
CA LYS A 115 -57.48 -5.49 9.12
C LYS A 115 -58.43 -5.26 10.29
N VAL A 116 -59.33 -4.32 10.08
CA VAL A 116 -60.58 -4.15 10.82
C VAL A 116 -61.68 -4.93 10.07
N ALA A 117 -62.45 -5.70 10.85
CA ALA A 117 -63.70 -6.41 10.53
C ALA A 117 -63.59 -7.73 9.74
#